data_AF-A0AAV0BN09-F1
#
_entry.id   AF-A0AAV0BN09-F1
#
_cell.length_a   1.000
_cell.length_b   1.000
_cell.length_c   1.000
_cell.angle_alpha   90.00
_cell.angle_beta   90.00
_cell.angle_gamma   90.00
#
_symmetry.space_group_name_H-M   'P 1'
#
loop_
_entity.id
_entity.type
_entity.pdbx_description
1 polymer ?
#
loop_
_entity_poly.entity_id
_entity_poly.type
_entity_poly.pdbx_seq_one_letter_code
_entity_poly.pdbx_strand_id
1 'polypeptide(L)'
;MIFPAALLVTYTTFNLNIFSHSLSIKSYKDVVKLDSSFDSTIKSYSNDHYNRRRVNLACASKTCYLAYLDGSVDKIHVLTLNAETFESSGNPITLEGHEAGGLVAHDDGFAILTNQNTTDALKFPVTVIIRYGKDGKKLWRTPLNGPTIKNADMGVTVTPDINGDLVYSEKSKMYCAYFVAADVEGGRTTHFGDTIQCVNPEGKIAEGGAPWLCSHNTGIGFEAADEAPFASICAEDHGSIWLNTKTHGMDGPKISNENTVNGSGGEAMGGMSGSYSVLARFQQSKQYIFAWASRGSKNIKKDEDFMKDNPKSMISEPRWLNRNVAVAILKTKDALLGEEATSKAGPDGDIQVDFLSRSENEDHRNVRTATLTSDLAIVSWDTLKDAKCAPLPLSCTGKYAGTSYVLVNSQGKKQGQELVEQIPVSGDMVTMADGKVCWPYSPTTWSFEGPKEGQTLVKTLSIACTENTKA
;
A
#
# COMPACT_ATOMS: atom_id res chain seq x y z
N MET A 1 -25.30 64.92 -32.42
CA MET A 1 -25.95 63.61 -32.65
C MET A 1 -24.84 62.59 -32.83
N ILE A 2 -24.73 61.68 -31.86
CA ILE A 2 -23.70 60.64 -31.75
C ILE A 2 -24.35 59.33 -32.18
N PHE A 3 -23.76 58.61 -33.13
CA PHE A 3 -24.08 57.20 -33.40
C PHE A 3 -23.11 56.31 -32.62
N PRO A 4 -23.57 55.21 -31.98
CA PRO A 4 -22.67 54.32 -31.26
C PRO A 4 -22.04 53.27 -32.18
N ALA A 5 -20.80 52.91 -31.83
CA ALA A 5 -19.98 51.90 -32.48
C ALA A 5 -20.52 50.48 -32.26
N ALA A 6 -20.50 49.67 -33.31
CA ALA A 6 -20.79 48.24 -33.26
C ALA A 6 -19.59 47.49 -32.67
N LEU A 7 -19.80 46.81 -31.54
CA LEU A 7 -18.83 45.90 -30.93
C LEU A 7 -18.91 44.55 -31.65
N LEU A 8 -17.87 44.18 -32.39
CA LEU A 8 -17.73 42.85 -32.99
C LEU A 8 -17.24 41.88 -31.90
N VAL A 9 -18.10 40.98 -31.43
CA VAL A 9 -17.72 39.88 -30.53
C VAL A 9 -17.24 38.72 -31.39
N THR A 10 -15.93 38.50 -31.45
CA THR A 10 -15.34 37.29 -32.02
C THR A 10 -15.45 36.15 -31.02
N TYR A 11 -16.28 35.15 -31.31
CA TYR A 11 -16.30 33.87 -30.60
C TYR A 11 -15.05 33.07 -30.98
N THR A 12 -14.05 33.04 -30.11
CA THR A 12 -12.99 32.03 -30.16
C THR A 12 -13.58 30.72 -29.63
N THR A 13 -13.90 29.80 -30.54
CA THR A 13 -14.20 28.42 -30.18
C THR A 13 -12.94 27.76 -29.62
N PHE A 14 -12.86 27.64 -28.29
CA PHE A 14 -11.90 26.76 -27.64
C PHE A 14 -12.27 25.31 -28.01
N ASN A 15 -11.50 24.72 -28.93
CA ASN A 15 -11.49 23.27 -29.10
C ASN A 15 -10.85 22.65 -27.85
N LEU A 16 -11.67 22.21 -26.90
CA LEU A 16 -11.24 21.23 -25.91
C LEU A 16 -10.98 19.92 -26.66
N ASN A 17 -9.70 19.60 -26.87
CA ASN A 17 -9.29 18.23 -27.18
C ASN A 17 -9.59 17.36 -25.95
N ILE A 18 -10.80 16.82 -25.89
CA ILE A 18 -11.17 15.78 -24.92
C ILE A 18 -10.57 14.48 -25.47
N PHE A 19 -9.29 14.24 -25.19
CA PHE A 19 -8.72 12.91 -25.34
C PHE A 19 -9.34 12.01 -24.27
N SER A 20 -10.23 11.12 -24.69
CA SER A 20 -10.77 10.09 -23.80
C SER A 20 -9.67 9.08 -23.54
N HIS A 21 -9.05 9.14 -22.36
CA HIS A 21 -8.11 8.11 -21.94
C HIS A 21 -8.85 6.77 -21.86
N SER A 22 -8.59 5.85 -22.79
CA SER A 22 -9.11 4.49 -22.75
C SER A 22 -8.11 3.58 -22.04
N LEU A 23 -8.47 3.07 -20.87
CA LEU A 23 -7.68 2.07 -20.15
C LEU A 23 -7.91 0.68 -20.76
N SER A 24 -6.84 -0.05 -21.02
CA SER A 24 -6.87 -1.47 -21.41
C SER A 24 -5.82 -2.23 -20.62
N ILE A 25 -6.09 -3.50 -20.32
CA ILE A 25 -5.22 -4.37 -19.52
C ILE A 25 -4.90 -5.62 -20.33
N LYS A 26 -3.60 -5.87 -20.50
CA LYS A 26 -3.10 -7.12 -21.10
C LYS A 26 -2.70 -8.08 -20.00
N SER A 27 -3.15 -9.34 -20.13
CA SER A 27 -2.80 -10.43 -19.24
C SER A 27 -1.82 -11.41 -19.90
N TYR A 28 -0.74 -11.73 -19.18
CA TYR A 28 0.23 -12.77 -19.44
C TYR A 28 -0.11 -13.95 -18.51
N LYS A 29 -1.04 -14.79 -18.94
CA LYS A 29 -1.61 -15.87 -18.13
C LYS A 29 -0.60 -16.97 -17.85
N ASP A 30 -0.52 -17.37 -16.59
CA ASP A 30 0.29 -18.50 -16.09
C ASP A 30 1.76 -18.46 -16.52
N VAL A 31 2.27 -17.25 -16.78
CA VAL A 31 3.61 -17.03 -17.34
C VAL A 31 4.72 -17.31 -16.33
N VAL A 32 4.45 -17.08 -15.05
CA VAL A 32 5.40 -17.33 -13.97
C VAL A 32 5.16 -18.73 -13.43
N LYS A 33 6.17 -19.60 -13.51
CA LYS A 33 6.16 -20.94 -12.92
C LYS A 33 6.82 -20.90 -11.54
N LEU A 34 6.18 -21.56 -10.56
CA LEU A 34 6.66 -21.61 -9.18
C LEU A 34 7.17 -23.01 -8.85
N ASP A 35 8.42 -23.11 -8.40
CA ASP A 35 9.01 -24.39 -7.98
C ASP A 35 8.37 -24.89 -6.67
N SER A 36 8.17 -23.98 -5.72
CA SER A 36 7.39 -24.20 -4.50
C SER A 36 5.98 -23.62 -4.63
N SER A 37 4.99 -24.29 -4.03
CA SER A 37 3.59 -23.80 -4.10
C SER A 37 3.43 -22.53 -3.29
N PHE A 38 2.63 -21.58 -3.77
CA PHE A 38 2.28 -20.34 -3.08
C PHE A 38 0.85 -20.42 -2.56
N ASP A 39 0.61 -20.06 -1.29
CA ASP A 39 -0.74 -19.89 -0.77
C ASP A 39 -1.23 -18.46 -1.05
N SER A 40 -2.14 -18.34 -2.01
CA SER A 40 -2.69 -17.05 -2.49
C SER A 40 -3.65 -16.34 -1.52
N THR A 41 -3.91 -16.94 -0.37
CA THR A 41 -4.81 -16.41 0.66
C THR A 41 -4.08 -16.10 1.95
N ILE A 42 -4.47 -15.04 2.64
CA ILE A 42 -4.04 -14.74 4.02
C ILE A 42 -5.25 -14.36 4.87
N LYS A 43 -5.25 -14.73 6.14
CA LYS A 43 -6.31 -14.38 7.09
C LYS A 43 -6.32 -12.87 7.37
N SER A 44 -7.51 -12.30 7.57
CA SER A 44 -7.68 -10.90 8.02
C SER A 44 -7.25 -10.76 9.48
N TYR A 45 -7.00 -9.53 9.93
CA TYR A 45 -6.47 -9.25 11.28
C TYR A 45 -7.32 -9.83 12.42
N SER A 46 -8.65 -9.67 12.37
CA SER A 46 -9.53 -9.90 13.52
C SER A 46 -10.69 -10.88 13.27
N ASN A 47 -10.69 -11.62 12.15
CA ASN A 47 -11.73 -12.61 11.83
C ASN A 47 -11.19 -13.76 10.96
N ASP A 48 -12.04 -14.74 10.68
CA ASP A 48 -11.73 -15.88 9.79
C ASP A 48 -11.95 -15.61 8.30
N HIS A 49 -12.10 -14.34 7.90
CA HIS A 49 -12.18 -13.96 6.49
C HIS A 49 -10.79 -13.81 5.89
N TYR A 50 -10.69 -14.01 4.58
CA TYR A 50 -9.40 -14.03 3.89
C TYR A 50 -9.25 -12.84 2.94
N ASN A 51 -8.01 -12.39 2.82
CA ASN A 51 -7.48 -11.45 1.85
C ASN A 51 -6.60 -12.19 0.83
N ARG A 52 -6.23 -11.47 -0.23
CA ARG A 52 -5.17 -11.94 -1.12
C ARG A 52 -3.85 -11.82 -0.40
N ARG A 53 -3.08 -12.91 -0.35
CA ARG A 53 -1.69 -12.82 0.11
C ARG A 53 -0.88 -12.05 -0.92
N ARG A 54 -0.03 -11.15 -0.44
CA ARG A 54 0.86 -10.34 -1.28
C ARG A 54 1.85 -11.21 -2.06
N VAL A 55 2.11 -10.83 -3.30
CA VAL A 55 3.27 -11.25 -4.08
C VAL A 55 4.03 -9.99 -4.50
N ASN A 56 5.30 -9.89 -4.18
CA ASN A 56 6.07 -8.68 -4.49
C ASN A 56 6.65 -8.81 -5.90
N LEU A 57 6.36 -7.85 -6.76
CA LEU A 57 7.02 -7.68 -8.05
C LEU A 57 7.84 -6.39 -7.97
N ALA A 58 9.06 -6.41 -8.50
CA ALA A 58 9.87 -5.20 -8.68
C ALA A 58 10.65 -5.34 -9.99
N CYS A 59 10.79 -4.24 -10.74
CA CYS A 59 11.45 -4.26 -12.03
C CYS A 59 12.54 -3.20 -12.12
N ALA A 60 13.70 -3.62 -12.65
CA ALA A 60 14.76 -2.75 -13.13
C ALA A 60 14.63 -2.58 -14.66
N SER A 61 15.70 -2.22 -15.37
CA SER A 61 15.60 -1.88 -16.79
C SER A 61 15.14 -3.05 -17.69
N LYS A 62 15.69 -4.24 -17.48
CA LYS A 62 15.45 -5.44 -18.32
C LYS A 62 15.06 -6.68 -17.52
N THR A 63 15.10 -6.58 -16.20
CA THR A 63 14.92 -7.70 -15.30
C THR A 63 13.91 -7.31 -14.24
N CYS A 64 12.95 -8.18 -14.00
CA CYS A 64 12.08 -8.11 -12.86
C CYS A 64 12.43 -9.22 -11.87
N TYR A 65 12.07 -9.00 -10.62
CA TYR A 65 12.14 -9.98 -9.55
C TYR A 65 10.76 -10.17 -8.96
N LEU A 66 10.39 -11.41 -8.69
CA LEU A 66 9.13 -11.76 -8.03
C LEU A 66 9.41 -12.55 -6.77
N ALA A 67 8.98 -12.04 -5.61
CA ALA A 67 9.15 -12.68 -4.32
C ALA A 67 7.82 -13.18 -3.76
N TYR A 68 7.80 -14.42 -3.27
CA TYR A 68 6.64 -15.04 -2.64
C TYR A 68 7.04 -15.97 -1.49
N LEU A 69 6.19 -16.04 -0.46
CA LEU A 69 6.28 -17.01 0.63
C LEU A 69 5.68 -18.34 0.17
N ASP A 70 6.39 -19.46 0.28
CA ASP A 70 5.82 -20.74 -0.09
C ASP A 70 4.81 -21.28 0.93
N GLY A 71 4.13 -22.36 0.56
CA GLY A 71 3.07 -22.98 1.36
C GLY A 71 3.52 -23.55 2.70
N SER A 72 4.83 -23.70 2.97
CA SER A 72 5.30 -24.08 4.31
C SER A 72 5.43 -22.88 5.26
N VAL A 73 5.22 -21.65 4.76
CA VAL A 73 5.19 -20.39 5.54
C VAL A 73 6.48 -20.09 6.32
N ASP A 74 7.61 -20.61 5.85
CA ASP A 74 8.94 -20.44 6.42
C ASP A 74 10.03 -20.10 5.39
N LYS A 75 9.71 -20.16 4.09
CA LYS A 75 10.66 -19.92 3.00
C LYS A 75 10.10 -18.95 1.98
N ILE A 76 10.93 -17.98 1.64
CA ILE A 76 10.67 -17.03 0.58
C ILE A 76 11.52 -17.41 -0.63
N HIS A 77 10.89 -17.39 -1.80
CA HIS A 77 11.54 -17.61 -3.08
C HIS A 77 11.51 -16.33 -3.89
N VAL A 78 12.65 -15.95 -4.45
CA VAL A 78 12.76 -14.82 -5.37
C VAL A 78 13.13 -15.35 -6.76
N LEU A 79 12.21 -15.17 -7.69
CA LEU A 79 12.37 -15.52 -9.10
C LEU A 79 12.96 -14.35 -9.87
N THR A 80 13.83 -14.64 -10.83
CA THR A 80 14.29 -13.65 -11.82
C THR A 80 13.44 -13.79 -13.07
N LEU A 81 12.80 -12.71 -13.50
CA LEU A 81 11.92 -12.67 -14.66
C LEU A 81 12.48 -11.74 -15.75
N ASN A 82 12.25 -12.07 -17.01
CA ASN A 82 12.46 -11.13 -18.11
C ASN A 82 11.40 -10.01 -18.06
N ALA A 83 11.79 -8.74 -18.15
CA ALA A 83 10.85 -7.62 -18.00
C ALA A 83 9.85 -7.45 -19.16
N GLU A 84 10.11 -8.05 -20.33
CA GLU A 84 9.25 -7.97 -21.51
C GLU A 84 8.29 -9.17 -21.61
N THR A 85 8.79 -10.38 -21.31
CA THR A 85 8.01 -11.63 -21.44
C THR A 85 7.45 -12.14 -20.12
N PHE A 86 8.01 -11.72 -18.98
CA PHE A 86 7.74 -12.23 -17.63
C PHE A 86 8.03 -13.71 -17.40
N GLU A 87 8.70 -14.36 -18.34
CA GLU A 87 9.17 -15.73 -18.17
C GLU A 87 10.29 -15.76 -17.12
N SER A 88 10.24 -16.78 -16.26
CA SER A 88 11.29 -17.00 -15.26
C SER A 88 12.58 -17.50 -15.91
N SER A 89 13.71 -17.13 -15.31
CA SER A 89 15.05 -17.53 -15.74
C SER A 89 15.90 -17.91 -14.55
N GLY A 90 16.75 -18.93 -14.73
CA GLY A 90 17.62 -19.45 -13.67
C GLY A 90 16.85 -20.16 -12.55
N ASN A 91 17.58 -20.48 -11.48
CA ASN A 91 16.99 -21.07 -10.27
C ASN A 91 16.52 -19.95 -9.32
N PRO A 92 15.43 -20.16 -8.57
CA PRO A 92 15.02 -19.24 -7.51
C PRO A 92 16.12 -19.06 -6.46
N ILE A 93 16.20 -17.85 -5.90
CA ILE A 93 16.91 -17.65 -4.64
C ILE A 93 15.94 -17.97 -3.50
N THR A 94 16.26 -18.98 -2.70
CA THR A 94 15.49 -19.33 -1.50
C THR A 94 16.18 -18.77 -0.26
N LEU A 95 15.39 -18.14 0.62
CA LEU A 95 15.83 -17.62 1.90
C LEU A 95 14.80 -17.93 2.98
N GLU A 96 15.27 -18.08 4.22
CA GLU A 96 14.40 -18.20 5.39
C GLU A 96 13.65 -16.89 5.63
N GLY A 97 12.38 -16.97 6.02
CA GLY A 97 11.57 -15.83 6.40
C GLY A 97 10.07 -16.15 6.39
N HIS A 98 9.26 -15.36 7.10
CA HIS A 98 7.84 -15.67 7.27
C HIS A 98 6.90 -14.84 6.40
N GLU A 99 7.38 -13.78 5.77
CA GLU A 99 6.68 -13.06 4.69
C GLU A 99 7.65 -12.14 3.94
N ALA A 100 7.37 -11.86 2.67
CA ALA A 100 8.09 -10.86 1.89
C ALA A 100 7.41 -9.49 2.09
N GLY A 101 8.00 -8.65 2.93
CA GLY A 101 7.45 -7.34 3.28
C GLY A 101 7.70 -6.24 2.25
N GLY A 102 8.51 -6.50 1.22
CA GLY A 102 8.80 -5.53 0.16
C GLY A 102 10.01 -5.96 -0.68
N LEU A 103 10.07 -5.49 -1.93
CA LEU A 103 11.10 -5.86 -2.90
C LEU A 103 11.53 -4.65 -3.72
N VAL A 104 12.83 -4.48 -3.88
CA VAL A 104 13.43 -3.45 -4.73
C VAL A 104 14.35 -4.12 -5.75
N ALA A 105 14.15 -3.81 -7.02
CA ALA A 105 14.97 -4.33 -8.11
C ALA A 105 16.07 -3.34 -8.52
N HIS A 106 17.22 -3.88 -8.90
CA HIS A 106 18.33 -3.17 -9.52
C HIS A 106 18.84 -3.98 -10.72
N ASP A 107 19.57 -3.33 -11.62
CA ASP A 107 20.18 -4.03 -12.76
C ASP A 107 21.24 -5.07 -12.33
N ASP A 108 21.77 -4.96 -11.11
CA ASP A 108 22.76 -5.86 -10.53
C ASP A 108 22.20 -6.76 -9.42
N GLY A 109 20.88 -6.87 -9.26
CA GLY A 109 20.24 -7.76 -8.28
C GLY A 109 19.00 -7.15 -7.63
N PHE A 110 18.72 -7.50 -6.38
CA PHE A 110 17.56 -6.98 -5.66
C PHE A 110 17.83 -6.86 -4.15
N ALA A 111 17.05 -6.01 -3.49
CA ALA A 111 16.92 -5.98 -2.03
C ALA A 111 15.52 -6.47 -1.63
N ILE A 112 15.43 -7.25 -0.57
CA ILE A 112 14.18 -7.77 -0.02
C ILE A 112 14.07 -7.42 1.46
N LEU A 113 12.86 -7.05 1.88
CA LEU A 113 12.47 -6.90 3.27
C LEU A 113 11.75 -8.17 3.72
N THR A 114 12.16 -8.72 4.86
CA THR A 114 11.52 -9.91 5.45
C THR A 114 11.71 -9.91 6.97
N ASN A 115 11.02 -10.80 7.68
CA ASN A 115 11.29 -11.10 9.08
C ASN A 115 12.05 -12.42 9.23
N GLN A 116 13.07 -12.42 10.08
CA GLN A 116 13.86 -13.59 10.42
C GLN A 116 14.10 -13.64 11.92
N ASN A 117 14.15 -14.84 12.49
CA ASN A 117 14.57 -14.99 13.88
C ASN A 117 16.07 -14.67 14.04
N THR A 118 16.42 -14.02 15.15
CA THR A 118 17.82 -13.86 15.55
C THR A 118 18.44 -15.22 15.89
N THR A 119 19.78 -15.26 15.89
CA THR A 119 20.54 -16.48 16.22
C THR A 119 20.80 -16.64 17.72
N ASP A 120 20.40 -15.66 18.54
CA ASP A 120 20.51 -15.76 19.99
C ASP A 120 19.51 -16.77 20.58
N ALA A 121 19.65 -17.07 21.87
CA ALA A 121 18.83 -18.09 22.54
C ALA A 121 17.33 -17.75 22.56
N LEU A 122 16.97 -16.46 22.50
CA LEU A 122 15.58 -15.99 22.56
C LEU A 122 14.91 -16.02 21.18
N LYS A 123 15.71 -16.09 20.09
CA LYS A 123 15.23 -16.19 18.71
C LYS A 123 14.20 -15.12 18.37
N PHE A 124 14.48 -13.88 18.77
CA PHE A 124 13.58 -12.77 18.52
C PHE A 124 13.30 -12.62 17.02
N PRO A 125 12.04 -12.51 16.58
CA PRO A 125 11.73 -12.23 15.19
C PRO A 125 12.07 -10.76 14.91
N VAL A 126 12.93 -10.51 13.93
CA VAL A 126 13.40 -9.17 13.57
C VAL A 126 13.22 -8.92 12.09
N THR A 127 12.88 -7.69 11.74
CA THR A 127 12.84 -7.21 10.37
C THR A 127 14.26 -7.05 9.85
N VAL A 128 14.50 -7.51 8.62
CA VAL A 128 15.81 -7.45 7.96
C VAL A 128 15.65 -6.99 6.53
N ILE A 129 16.61 -6.18 6.06
CA ILE A 129 16.83 -5.96 4.63
C ILE A 129 18.01 -6.83 4.21
N ILE A 130 17.84 -7.57 3.12
CA ILE A 130 18.89 -8.41 2.54
C ILE A 130 19.08 -8.01 1.08
N ARG A 131 20.33 -7.73 0.70
CA ARG A 131 20.70 -7.44 -0.68
C ARG A 131 21.37 -8.64 -1.33
N TYR A 132 20.89 -9.01 -2.50
CA TYR A 132 21.45 -10.07 -3.33
C TYR A 132 21.98 -9.48 -4.64
N GLY A 133 23.16 -9.92 -5.08
CA GLY A 133 23.69 -9.63 -6.39
C GLY A 133 23.04 -10.52 -7.47
N LYS A 134 23.20 -10.14 -8.74
CA LYS A 134 22.72 -10.91 -9.90
C LYS A 134 23.29 -12.32 -10.02
N ASP A 135 24.40 -12.60 -9.34
CA ASP A 135 25.00 -13.94 -9.25
C ASP A 135 24.36 -14.82 -8.16
N GLY A 136 23.32 -14.31 -7.49
CA GLY A 136 22.61 -14.97 -6.42
C GLY A 136 23.30 -14.91 -5.06
N LYS A 137 24.43 -14.20 -4.94
CA LYS A 137 25.14 -14.07 -3.66
C LYS A 137 24.58 -12.92 -2.84
N LYS A 138 24.43 -13.18 -1.53
CA LYS A 138 24.10 -12.16 -0.55
C LYS A 138 25.26 -11.17 -0.44
N LEU A 139 25.01 -9.90 -0.76
CA LEU A 139 25.97 -8.80 -0.62
C LEU A 139 26.03 -8.32 0.82
N TRP A 140 24.87 -8.08 1.42
CA TRP A 140 24.75 -7.70 2.83
C TRP A 140 23.38 -8.09 3.40
N ARG A 141 23.30 -8.09 4.73
CA ARG A 141 22.08 -8.29 5.51
C ARG A 141 22.12 -7.38 6.73
N THR A 142 21.03 -6.66 6.95
CA THR A 142 20.95 -5.65 8.00
C THR A 142 19.63 -5.83 8.75
N PRO A 143 19.66 -6.30 10.01
CA PRO A 143 18.53 -6.16 10.91
C PRO A 143 18.13 -4.69 11.02
N LEU A 144 16.85 -4.41 11.20
CA LEU A 144 16.31 -3.06 11.39
C LEU A 144 15.80 -2.81 12.81
N ASN A 145 15.61 -3.89 13.57
CA ASN A 145 15.25 -3.88 14.98
C ASN A 145 15.88 -5.10 15.70
N GLY A 146 15.52 -5.28 16.97
CA GLY A 146 16.02 -6.35 17.82
C GLY A 146 17.06 -5.90 18.85
N PRO A 147 17.67 -6.86 19.57
CA PRO A 147 18.52 -6.57 20.72
C PRO A 147 19.74 -5.68 20.42
N THR A 148 20.25 -5.74 19.19
CA THR A 148 21.42 -4.99 18.73
C THR A 148 21.08 -3.63 18.14
N ILE A 149 19.79 -3.36 17.90
CA ILE A 149 19.28 -2.12 17.31
C ILE A 149 18.21 -1.59 18.24
N LYS A 150 18.67 -0.91 19.28
CA LYS A 150 17.81 -0.36 20.31
C LYS A 150 17.14 0.92 19.81
N ASN A 151 15.86 0.97 20.04
CA ASN A 151 15.04 2.14 19.88
C ASN A 151 15.18 3.00 21.15
N ALA A 152 15.49 4.29 21.00
CA ALA A 152 15.72 5.18 22.14
C ALA A 152 14.48 5.28 23.06
N ASP A 153 13.28 5.18 22.49
CA ASP A 153 12.01 5.34 23.22
C ASP A 153 11.39 4.01 23.66
N MET A 154 11.65 2.92 22.92
CA MET A 154 11.04 1.61 23.14
C MET A 154 12.00 0.50 23.60
N GLY A 155 13.29 0.77 23.73
CA GLY A 155 14.25 -0.28 24.06
C GLY A 155 14.38 -1.33 22.95
N VAL A 156 14.10 -2.60 23.28
CA VAL A 156 14.22 -3.72 22.33
C VAL A 156 12.86 -3.98 21.70
N THR A 157 12.81 -3.95 20.37
CA THR A 157 11.60 -4.26 19.61
C THR A 157 11.78 -5.48 18.73
N VAL A 158 10.66 -6.16 18.46
CA VAL A 158 10.55 -7.38 17.66
C VAL A 158 9.47 -7.19 16.60
N THR A 159 9.52 -7.98 15.53
CA THR A 159 8.51 -7.97 14.45
C THR A 159 8.01 -9.40 14.22
N PRO A 160 7.01 -9.86 15.01
CA PRO A 160 6.48 -11.22 14.91
C PRO A 160 5.83 -11.46 13.54
N ASP A 161 5.11 -10.47 13.04
CA ASP A 161 4.49 -10.46 11.73
C ASP A 161 5.00 -9.26 10.93
N ILE A 162 5.49 -9.48 9.71
CA ILE A 162 5.90 -8.37 8.85
C ILE A 162 4.70 -7.81 8.08
N ASN A 163 4.14 -6.75 8.65
CA ASN A 163 3.32 -5.78 7.94
C ASN A 163 4.21 -4.58 7.64
N GLY A 164 4.82 -4.57 6.45
CA GLY A 164 5.79 -3.57 6.07
C GLY A 164 5.77 -3.22 4.59
N ASP A 165 6.58 -2.23 4.24
CA ASP A 165 6.94 -1.90 2.87
C ASP A 165 8.40 -1.49 2.76
N LEU A 166 9.00 -1.71 1.60
CA LEU A 166 10.39 -1.38 1.29
C LEU A 166 10.46 -0.53 0.03
N VAL A 167 11.06 0.64 0.15
CA VAL A 167 11.27 1.53 -1.00
C VAL A 167 12.73 1.94 -1.07
N TYR A 168 13.16 2.29 -2.28
CA TYR A 168 14.50 2.80 -2.54
C TYR A 168 14.42 4.09 -3.37
N SER A 169 15.24 5.07 -3.01
CA SER A 169 15.36 6.31 -3.75
C SER A 169 16.69 6.37 -4.48
N GLU A 170 16.64 6.49 -5.81
CA GLU A 170 17.83 6.72 -6.61
C GLU A 170 18.53 8.04 -6.29
N LYS A 171 17.80 9.02 -5.75
CA LYS A 171 18.37 10.34 -5.44
C LYS A 171 19.06 10.36 -4.08
N SER A 172 18.45 9.75 -3.07
CA SER A 172 19.06 9.67 -1.74
C SER A 172 20.01 8.48 -1.59
N LYS A 173 19.95 7.50 -2.51
CA LYS A 173 20.68 6.23 -2.47
C LYS A 173 20.39 5.40 -1.22
N MET A 174 19.21 5.55 -0.63
CA MET A 174 18.82 4.82 0.58
C MET A 174 17.67 3.87 0.30
N TYR A 175 17.74 2.72 0.95
CA TYR A 175 16.57 1.89 1.18
C TYR A 175 15.96 2.35 2.51
N CYS A 176 14.65 2.49 2.55
CA CYS A 176 13.94 2.67 3.81
C CYS A 176 12.83 1.63 3.87
N ALA A 177 12.60 1.11 5.06
CA ALA A 177 11.49 0.22 5.34
C ALA A 177 10.58 0.87 6.38
N TYR A 178 9.28 0.81 6.14
CA TYR A 178 8.25 1.12 7.11
C TYR A 178 7.63 -0.21 7.54
N PHE A 179 7.73 -0.60 8.81
CA PHE A 179 7.21 -1.85 9.33
C PHE A 179 6.66 -1.73 10.75
N VAL A 180 5.82 -2.71 11.13
CA VAL A 180 5.31 -2.88 12.49
C VAL A 180 6.37 -3.50 13.41
N ALA A 181 6.48 -2.96 14.62
CA ALA A 181 7.29 -3.51 15.69
C ALA A 181 6.50 -3.51 17.01
N ALA A 182 6.81 -4.47 17.88
CA ALA A 182 6.33 -4.53 19.25
C ALA A 182 7.53 -4.46 20.20
N ASP A 183 7.42 -3.74 21.31
CA ASP A 183 8.45 -3.80 22.33
C ASP A 183 8.34 -5.02 23.24
N VAL A 184 9.50 -5.55 23.59
CA VAL A 184 9.65 -6.66 24.55
C VAL A 184 10.42 -6.24 25.80
N GLU A 185 10.98 -5.04 25.81
CA GLU A 185 11.63 -4.39 26.94
C GLU A 185 11.28 -2.90 26.95
N GLY A 186 11.24 -2.25 28.10
CA GLY A 186 11.02 -0.80 28.20
C GLY A 186 9.62 -0.39 28.68
N GLY A 187 9.33 0.91 28.64
CA GLY A 187 8.17 1.52 29.32
C GLY A 187 6.81 1.22 28.69
N ARG A 188 6.76 0.57 27.52
CA ARG A 188 5.52 0.24 26.80
C ARG A 188 5.36 -1.25 26.50
N THR A 189 6.16 -2.11 27.17
CA THR A 189 6.29 -3.55 26.88
C THR A 189 4.96 -4.19 26.46
N THR A 190 4.97 -4.91 25.33
CA THR A 190 3.82 -5.53 24.63
C THR A 190 3.00 -4.61 23.73
N HIS A 191 3.40 -3.35 23.55
CA HIS A 191 2.68 -2.39 22.72
C HIS A 191 3.20 -2.42 21.27
N PHE A 192 2.29 -2.51 20.31
CA PHE A 192 2.64 -2.46 18.90
C PHE A 192 2.62 -1.03 18.39
N GLY A 193 3.55 -0.73 17.49
CA GLY A 193 3.48 0.47 16.69
C GLY A 193 4.41 0.38 15.50
N ASP A 194 4.56 1.54 14.89
CA ASP A 194 5.14 1.68 13.59
C ASP A 194 6.58 2.21 13.67
N THR A 195 7.47 1.67 12.84
CA THR A 195 8.87 2.08 12.75
C THR A 195 9.26 2.31 11.29
N ILE A 196 10.01 3.37 11.03
CA ILE A 196 10.76 3.52 9.78
C ILE A 196 12.24 3.36 10.08
N GLN A 197 12.95 2.54 9.30
CA GLN A 197 14.40 2.44 9.39
C GLN A 197 15.01 2.47 7.99
N CYS A 198 16.05 3.29 7.83
CA CYS A 198 16.76 3.42 6.57
C CYS A 198 18.14 2.76 6.63
N VAL A 199 18.59 2.24 5.50
CA VAL A 199 19.95 1.73 5.28
C VAL A 199 20.55 2.35 4.01
N ASN A 200 21.85 2.61 4.06
CA ASN A 200 22.61 3.12 2.94
C ASN A 200 22.99 1.98 1.94
N PRO A 201 23.65 2.28 0.80
CA PRO A 201 24.02 1.26 -0.18
C PRO A 201 24.94 0.15 0.34
N GLU A 202 25.73 0.46 1.38
CA GLU A 202 26.63 -0.50 2.03
C GLU A 202 25.92 -1.37 3.08
N GLY A 203 24.60 -1.23 3.24
CA GLY A 203 23.82 -1.98 4.21
C GLY A 203 24.00 -1.50 5.65
N LYS A 204 24.45 -0.26 5.87
CA LYS A 204 24.55 0.33 7.22
C LYS A 204 23.30 1.14 7.52
N ILE A 205 22.86 1.07 8.77
CA ILE A 205 21.79 1.95 9.29
C ILE A 205 22.16 3.41 9.02
N ALA A 206 21.22 4.13 8.41
CA ALA A 206 21.35 5.54 8.04
C ALA A 206 20.37 6.41 8.83
N GLU A 207 20.66 7.71 8.88
CA GLU A 207 19.73 8.70 9.42
C GLU A 207 18.47 8.80 8.54
N GLY A 208 17.37 9.30 9.14
CA GLY A 208 16.08 9.45 8.45
C GLY A 208 15.03 8.39 8.80
N GLY A 209 15.38 7.46 9.70
CA GLY A 209 14.43 6.57 10.37
C GLY A 209 13.56 7.29 11.40
N ALA A 210 12.49 6.63 11.80
CA ALA A 210 11.57 7.06 12.84
C ALA A 210 11.32 5.87 13.79
N PRO A 211 11.83 5.93 15.03
CA PRO A 211 11.73 4.81 15.96
C PRO A 211 10.28 4.50 16.38
N TRP A 212 9.42 5.50 16.41
CA TRP A 212 8.03 5.34 16.81
C TRP A 212 7.17 6.27 15.97
N LEU A 213 6.06 5.76 15.45
CA LEU A 213 5.12 6.48 14.59
C LEU A 213 3.68 6.31 15.12
N CYS A 214 2.77 5.78 14.32
CA CYS A 214 1.41 5.47 14.77
C CYS A 214 1.44 4.36 15.84
N SER A 215 0.63 4.55 16.88
CA SER A 215 0.28 3.50 17.83
C SER A 215 -0.62 2.49 17.12
N HIS A 216 -0.30 1.20 17.20
CA HIS A 216 -0.98 0.08 16.51
C HIS A 216 -1.31 0.33 15.03
N ASN A 217 -0.61 -0.39 14.16
CA ASN A 217 -0.81 -0.30 12.73
C ASN A 217 -2.12 -0.97 12.29
N THR A 218 -3.02 -0.18 11.71
CA THR A 218 -4.20 -0.68 10.98
C THR A 218 -4.07 -0.52 9.46
N GLY A 219 -2.96 0.07 9.02
CA GLY A 219 -2.55 0.26 7.64
C GLY A 219 -1.39 1.25 7.53
N ILE A 220 -0.45 0.98 6.62
CA ILE A 220 0.64 1.91 6.26
C ILE A 220 0.68 2.16 4.76
N GLY A 221 1.04 3.39 4.39
CA GLY A 221 1.41 3.77 3.03
C GLY A 221 2.83 4.31 3.03
N PHE A 222 3.69 3.85 2.12
CA PHE A 222 5.08 4.27 2.09
C PHE A 222 5.57 4.42 0.65
N GLU A 223 6.28 5.50 0.36
CA GLU A 223 6.77 5.77 -0.98
C GLU A 223 8.08 6.57 -0.92
N ALA A 224 8.97 6.28 -1.87
CA ALA A 224 10.27 6.92 -1.98
C ALA A 224 10.15 8.45 -2.15
N ALA A 225 11.12 9.15 -1.58
CA ALA A 225 11.30 10.59 -1.75
C ALA A 225 12.73 10.92 -2.14
N ASP A 226 12.94 12.16 -2.57
CA ASP A 226 14.25 12.67 -2.97
C ASP A 226 15.29 12.63 -1.83
N GLU A 227 14.82 12.67 -0.59
CA GLU A 227 15.58 12.67 0.66
C GLU A 227 14.70 12.15 1.80
N ALA A 228 15.31 11.61 2.85
CA ALA A 228 14.59 11.24 4.07
C ALA A 228 14.10 12.49 4.83
N PRO A 229 13.04 12.39 5.66
CA PRO A 229 12.18 11.21 5.78
C PRO A 229 11.34 11.00 4.52
N PHE A 230 11.06 9.74 4.19
CA PHE A 230 10.28 9.38 2.99
C PHE A 230 8.78 9.58 3.20
N ALA A 231 8.01 9.61 2.11
CA ALA A 231 6.57 9.83 2.18
C ALA A 231 5.91 8.66 2.90
N SER A 232 5.13 8.95 3.93
CA SER A 232 4.62 7.97 4.86
C SER A 232 3.24 8.39 5.36
N ILE A 233 2.34 7.42 5.39
CA ILE A 233 0.98 7.54 5.88
C ILE A 233 0.73 6.39 6.85
N CYS A 234 0.00 6.66 7.93
CA CYS A 234 -0.42 5.61 8.86
C CYS A 234 -1.89 5.76 9.26
N ALA A 235 -2.56 4.62 9.38
CA ALA A 235 -3.87 4.52 10.01
C ALA A 235 -3.69 4.01 11.45
N GLU A 236 -4.16 4.79 12.40
CA GLU A 236 -4.08 4.46 13.83
C GLU A 236 -5.33 3.71 14.33
N ASP A 237 -5.21 3.10 15.51
CA ASP A 237 -6.17 2.17 16.10
C ASP A 237 -7.46 2.80 16.64
N HIS A 238 -7.60 4.12 16.59
CA HIS A 238 -8.74 4.89 17.07
C HIS A 238 -9.44 5.75 15.99
N GLY A 239 -9.09 5.59 14.70
CA GLY A 239 -9.94 6.06 13.60
C GLY A 239 -9.47 7.29 12.84
N SER A 240 -8.17 7.55 12.72
CA SER A 240 -7.62 8.60 11.86
C SER A 240 -6.55 8.05 10.93
N ILE A 241 -6.49 8.62 9.72
CA ILE A 241 -5.38 8.41 8.79
C ILE A 241 -4.54 9.69 8.75
N TRP A 242 -3.24 9.54 8.98
CA TRP A 242 -2.31 10.65 9.14
C TRP A 242 -1.24 10.65 8.05
N LEU A 243 -0.95 11.83 7.52
CA LEU A 243 0.30 12.07 6.81
C LEU A 243 1.42 12.27 7.84
N ASN A 244 2.15 11.21 8.16
CA ASN A 244 3.07 11.18 9.32
C ASN A 244 4.54 11.43 8.98
N THR A 245 4.86 11.85 7.75
CA THR A 245 6.23 12.00 7.24
C THR A 245 7.12 12.92 8.06
N LYS A 246 6.64 14.12 8.41
CA LYS A 246 7.44 15.10 9.17
C LYS A 246 7.34 14.92 10.67
N THR A 247 6.16 14.57 11.15
CA THR A 247 5.86 14.50 12.58
C THR A 247 6.30 13.21 13.20
N HIS A 248 6.56 12.19 12.38
CA HIS A 248 6.89 10.86 12.85
C HIS A 248 5.85 10.34 13.86
N GLY A 249 4.57 10.56 13.57
CA GLY A 249 3.47 10.22 14.47
C GLY A 249 2.16 10.92 14.13
N MET A 250 1.19 10.84 15.05
CA MET A 250 -0.21 11.25 14.88
C MET A 250 -0.45 12.76 15.09
N ASP A 251 0.49 13.60 14.65
CA ASP A 251 0.38 15.07 14.73
C ASP A 251 0.49 15.76 13.37
N GLY A 252 0.70 14.99 12.30
CA GLY A 252 0.78 15.51 10.94
C GLY A 252 -0.59 15.93 10.38
N PRO A 253 -0.63 16.32 9.10
CA PRO A 253 -1.89 16.58 8.42
C PRO A 253 -2.83 15.38 8.49
N LYS A 254 -4.06 15.58 8.97
CA LYS A 254 -5.05 14.50 9.03
C LYS A 254 -5.69 14.32 7.65
N ILE A 255 -5.61 13.11 7.10
CA ILE A 255 -6.16 12.77 5.77
C ILE A 255 -7.65 12.43 5.87
N SER A 256 -8.00 11.54 6.81
CA SER A 256 -9.35 11.02 6.97
C SER A 256 -9.67 10.72 8.43
N ASN A 257 -10.95 10.80 8.78
CA ASN A 257 -11.49 10.13 9.96
C ASN A 257 -12.13 8.82 9.49
N GLU A 258 -11.75 7.70 10.07
CA GLU A 258 -12.21 6.34 9.76
C GLU A 258 -12.87 5.71 10.97
N ASN A 259 -13.77 4.77 10.72
CA ASN A 259 -14.37 3.98 11.80
C ASN A 259 -13.43 2.83 12.18
N THR A 260 -12.77 2.96 13.33
CA THR A 260 -11.83 1.96 13.87
C THR A 260 -12.19 1.63 15.31
N VAL A 261 -12.03 0.37 15.70
CA VAL A 261 -12.18 -0.10 17.08
C VAL A 261 -11.06 -1.10 17.41
N ASN A 262 -10.18 -0.76 18.36
CA ASN A 262 -9.10 -1.62 18.86
C ASN A 262 -8.27 -2.25 17.73
N GLY A 263 -7.77 -1.43 16.80
CA GLY A 263 -6.95 -1.90 15.68
C GLY A 263 -7.73 -2.53 14.52
N SER A 264 -9.04 -2.76 14.67
CA SER A 264 -9.89 -3.14 13.54
C SER A 264 -10.35 -1.87 12.83
N GLY A 265 -9.82 -1.58 11.64
CA GLY A 265 -10.12 -0.37 10.85
C GLY A 265 -10.65 -0.67 9.45
N GLY A 266 -11.21 -1.87 9.22
CA GLY A 266 -11.70 -2.27 7.91
C GLY A 266 -10.60 -2.48 6.85
N GLU A 267 -9.34 -2.61 7.26
CA GLU A 267 -8.19 -2.89 6.39
C GLU A 267 -8.02 -1.82 5.29
N ALA A 268 -8.02 -0.55 5.70
CA ALA A 268 -8.00 0.60 4.79
C ALA A 268 -6.85 0.55 3.77
N MET A 269 -5.66 0.14 4.21
CA MET A 269 -4.46 0.00 3.38
C MET A 269 -4.11 -1.46 3.08
N GLY A 270 -5.12 -2.32 3.14
CA GLY A 270 -5.04 -3.77 3.04
C GLY A 270 -4.63 -4.45 4.35
N GLY A 271 -4.92 -5.75 4.43
CA GLY A 271 -4.87 -6.52 5.67
C GLY A 271 -3.48 -7.00 6.07
N MET A 272 -3.43 -8.14 6.77
CA MET A 272 -2.17 -8.80 7.15
C MET A 272 -1.30 -9.09 5.90
N SER A 273 0.03 -8.95 6.00
CA SER A 273 1.10 -9.08 4.95
C SER A 273 1.70 -7.80 4.31
N GLY A 274 1.39 -6.59 4.79
CA GLY A 274 2.14 -5.37 4.37
C GLY A 274 1.31 -4.31 3.65
N SER A 275 1.95 -3.21 3.25
CA SER A 275 1.32 -2.13 2.48
C SER A 275 0.94 -2.61 1.07
N TYR A 276 -0.27 -2.27 0.64
CA TYR A 276 -0.81 -2.67 -0.66
C TYR A 276 -0.55 -1.61 -1.74
N SER A 277 0.67 -1.07 -1.93
CA SER A 277 0.93 0.00 -2.92
C SER A 277 -0.14 1.10 -2.90
N VAL A 278 -0.48 1.61 -1.72
CA VAL A 278 -1.60 2.55 -1.55
C VAL A 278 -1.17 4.00 -1.70
N LEU A 279 0.13 4.27 -1.71
CA LEU A 279 0.75 5.57 -1.87
C LEU A 279 1.73 5.50 -3.04
N ALA A 280 1.57 6.38 -4.03
CA ALA A 280 2.44 6.42 -5.20
C ALA A 280 2.84 7.85 -5.56
N ARG A 281 4.12 8.05 -5.92
CA ARG A 281 4.62 9.37 -6.34
C ARG A 281 4.39 9.57 -7.83
N PHE A 282 3.74 10.66 -8.22
CA PHE A 282 3.64 11.02 -9.64
C PHE A 282 5.04 11.21 -10.25
N GLN A 283 5.25 10.64 -11.44
CA GLN A 283 6.57 10.60 -12.05
C GLN A 283 7.14 12.01 -12.25
N GLN A 284 8.40 12.21 -11.92
CA GLN A 284 9.08 13.52 -12.05
C GLN A 284 8.38 14.68 -11.31
N SER A 285 7.47 14.37 -10.38
CA SER A 285 6.72 15.35 -9.60
C SER A 285 7.14 15.30 -8.13
N LYS A 286 6.67 16.27 -7.34
CA LYS A 286 6.68 16.20 -5.87
C LYS A 286 5.36 15.70 -5.31
N GLN A 287 4.35 15.55 -6.15
CA GLN A 287 3.02 15.13 -5.72
C GLN A 287 2.91 13.62 -5.60
N TYR A 288 1.99 13.19 -4.75
CA TYR A 288 1.68 11.79 -4.52
C TYR A 288 0.17 11.59 -4.58
N ILE A 289 -0.25 10.38 -4.95
CA ILE A 289 -1.62 9.90 -4.81
C ILE A 289 -1.66 8.85 -3.70
N PHE A 290 -2.63 8.98 -2.81
CA PHE A 290 -2.97 7.99 -1.79
C PHE A 290 -4.38 7.48 -2.05
N ALA A 291 -4.58 6.16 -2.12
CA ALA A 291 -5.89 5.54 -2.33
C ALA A 291 -6.12 4.43 -1.30
N TRP A 292 -7.31 4.38 -0.70
CA TRP A 292 -7.62 3.44 0.38
C TRP A 292 -9.09 3.02 0.36
N ALA A 293 -9.38 1.92 1.07
CA ALA A 293 -10.75 1.49 1.36
C ALA A 293 -11.27 2.22 2.60
N SER A 294 -12.41 2.88 2.49
CA SER A 294 -12.95 3.75 3.55
C SER A 294 -14.43 3.46 3.80
N ARG A 295 -14.84 3.48 5.06
CA ARG A 295 -16.27 3.49 5.43
C ARG A 295 -16.84 4.91 5.47
N GLY A 296 -16.00 5.92 5.24
CA GLY A 296 -16.33 7.32 5.42
C GLY A 296 -16.65 7.68 6.86
N SER A 297 -16.85 8.98 7.09
CA SER A 297 -17.18 9.54 8.39
C SER A 297 -18.40 10.44 8.27
N LYS A 298 -19.54 9.96 8.74
CA LYS A 298 -20.77 10.75 8.76
C LYS A 298 -20.75 11.79 9.87
N ASN A 299 -20.18 11.42 11.01
CA ASN A 299 -20.18 12.23 12.22
C ASN A 299 -18.96 11.86 13.04
N ILE A 300 -18.33 12.86 13.67
CA ILE A 300 -17.20 12.63 14.57
C ILE A 300 -17.50 13.15 15.96
N LYS A 301 -16.98 12.44 16.96
CA LYS A 301 -17.04 12.81 18.36
C LYS A 301 -15.63 12.86 18.93
N LYS A 302 -15.44 13.61 20.00
CA LYS A 302 -14.18 13.59 20.72
C LYS A 302 -13.94 12.18 21.26
N ASP A 303 -12.69 11.71 21.18
CA ASP A 303 -12.27 10.53 21.94
C ASP A 303 -12.11 10.93 23.42
N GLU A 304 -13.03 10.47 24.26
CA GLU A 304 -13.03 10.76 25.70
C GLU A 304 -12.34 9.67 26.53
N ASP A 305 -12.11 8.50 25.94
CA ASP A 305 -11.74 7.28 26.67
C ASP A 305 -10.26 6.94 26.51
N PHE A 306 -9.72 6.99 25.28
CA PHE A 306 -8.39 6.46 24.98
C PHE A 306 -7.36 7.56 24.75
N MET A 307 -7.59 8.41 23.75
CA MET A 307 -6.68 9.49 23.37
C MET A 307 -7.17 10.86 23.84
N LYS A 308 -7.73 10.92 25.06
CA LYS A 308 -8.36 12.12 25.66
C LYS A 308 -7.49 13.37 25.67
N ASP A 309 -6.17 13.18 25.74
CA ASP A 309 -5.15 14.24 25.81
C ASP A 309 -4.68 14.69 24.42
N ASN A 310 -5.02 13.95 23.35
CA ASN A 310 -4.78 14.39 21.97
C ASN A 310 -6.02 15.16 21.47
N PRO A 311 -5.95 16.50 21.33
CA PRO A 311 -7.09 17.29 20.89
C PRO A 311 -7.50 17.02 19.43
N LYS A 312 -6.63 16.36 18.65
CA LYS A 312 -6.95 15.94 17.29
C LYS A 312 -7.53 14.52 17.22
N SER A 313 -7.55 13.74 18.30
CA SER A 313 -8.15 12.40 18.27
C SER A 313 -9.67 12.47 18.26
N MET A 314 -10.29 11.75 17.32
CA MET A 314 -11.73 11.76 17.08
C MET A 314 -12.22 10.34 16.80
N ILE A 315 -13.39 10.00 17.33
CA ILE A 315 -14.09 8.75 17.04
C ILE A 315 -15.08 9.01 15.91
N SER A 316 -15.03 8.17 14.87
CA SER A 316 -15.87 8.28 13.67
C SER A 316 -17.07 7.33 13.69
N GLU A 317 -18.25 7.88 13.43
CA GLU A 317 -19.43 7.12 13.01
C GLU A 317 -19.33 6.86 11.50
N PRO A 318 -19.36 5.59 11.05
CA PRO A 318 -19.17 5.27 9.65
C PRO A 318 -20.30 5.83 8.80
N ARG A 319 -19.97 6.36 7.63
CA ARG A 319 -20.97 6.80 6.64
C ARG A 319 -21.65 5.60 5.98
N TRP A 320 -20.88 4.54 5.74
CA TRP A 320 -21.33 3.28 5.16
C TRP A 320 -20.82 2.10 6.00
N LEU A 321 -21.61 1.03 6.08
CA LEU A 321 -21.12 -0.21 6.67
C LEU A 321 -20.16 -0.95 5.73
N ASN A 322 -20.40 -0.87 4.44
CA ASN A 322 -19.50 -1.32 3.38
C ASN A 322 -18.41 -0.27 3.10
N ARG A 323 -17.31 -0.71 2.50
CA ARG A 323 -16.21 0.17 2.12
C ARG A 323 -16.40 0.74 0.72
N ASN A 324 -15.99 1.97 0.54
CA ASN A 324 -15.86 2.69 -0.72
C ASN A 324 -14.40 3.07 -0.95
N VAL A 325 -14.07 3.44 -2.19
CA VAL A 325 -12.70 3.80 -2.55
C VAL A 325 -12.53 5.30 -2.43
N ALA A 326 -11.60 5.70 -1.58
CA ALA A 326 -11.23 7.08 -1.35
C ALA A 326 -9.86 7.40 -1.95
N VAL A 327 -9.64 8.67 -2.30
CA VAL A 327 -8.38 9.19 -2.81
C VAL A 327 -8.04 10.53 -2.16
N ALA A 328 -6.75 10.74 -1.92
CA ALA A 328 -6.18 12.01 -1.51
C ALA A 328 -4.94 12.30 -2.36
N ILE A 329 -4.80 13.57 -2.77
CA ILE A 329 -3.57 14.03 -3.43
C ILE A 329 -2.71 14.76 -2.40
N LEU A 330 -1.45 14.37 -2.32
CA LEU A 330 -0.44 15.10 -1.57
C LEU A 330 0.27 16.08 -2.51
N LYS A 331 0.39 17.34 -2.10
CA LYS A 331 1.17 18.36 -2.83
C LYS A 331 2.67 18.07 -2.77
N THR A 332 3.12 17.59 -1.61
CA THR A 332 4.47 17.12 -1.32
C THR A 332 4.39 15.91 -0.39
N LYS A 333 5.52 15.26 -0.08
CA LYS A 333 5.57 14.13 0.86
C LYS A 333 5.01 14.43 2.27
N ASP A 334 4.77 15.69 2.59
CA ASP A 334 4.43 16.21 3.92
C ASP A 334 3.29 17.23 3.92
N ALA A 335 2.62 17.45 2.79
CA ALA A 335 1.48 18.37 2.70
C ALA A 335 0.38 17.84 1.79
N LEU A 336 -0.87 17.98 2.22
CA LEU A 336 -2.05 17.72 1.39
C LEU A 336 -2.19 18.77 0.29
N LEU A 337 -2.75 18.38 -0.84
CA LEU A 337 -3.18 19.33 -1.88
C LEU A 337 -4.48 20.04 -1.49
N GLY A 338 -5.38 19.32 -0.83
CA GLY A 338 -6.63 19.83 -0.27
C GLY A 338 -6.55 20.12 1.22
N GLU A 339 -7.71 20.40 1.82
CA GLU A 339 -7.86 20.62 3.25
C GLU A 339 -7.65 19.32 4.05
N GLU A 340 -7.22 19.48 5.30
CA GLU A 340 -7.17 18.38 6.27
C GLU A 340 -8.56 17.98 6.77
N ALA A 341 -8.67 16.73 7.22
CA ALA A 341 -9.85 16.26 7.92
C ALA A 341 -10.11 17.03 9.21
N THR A 342 -11.38 17.35 9.45
CA THR A 342 -11.77 18.08 10.66
C THR A 342 -11.40 17.29 11.92
N SER A 343 -10.95 18.04 12.93
CA SER A 343 -10.77 17.57 14.30
C SER A 343 -11.74 18.29 15.24
N LYS A 344 -12.93 18.62 14.75
CA LYS A 344 -14.01 19.24 15.53
C LYS A 344 -15.21 18.32 15.51
N ALA A 345 -15.69 17.95 16.69
CA ALA A 345 -16.90 17.14 16.83
C ALA A 345 -18.07 17.75 16.05
N GLY A 346 -18.82 16.91 15.34
CA GLY A 346 -19.91 17.34 14.49
C GLY A 346 -20.07 16.49 13.23
N PRO A 347 -21.10 16.82 12.42
CA PRO A 347 -21.37 16.12 11.17
C PRO A 347 -20.27 16.34 10.13
N ASP A 348 -20.26 15.47 9.11
CA ASP A 348 -19.40 15.55 7.92
C ASP A 348 -17.90 15.51 8.21
N GLY A 349 -17.48 14.44 8.91
CA GLY A 349 -16.09 14.19 9.28
C GLY A 349 -15.14 13.90 8.10
N ASP A 350 -15.67 13.75 6.89
CA ASP A 350 -14.95 13.34 5.67
C ASP A 350 -15.24 14.24 4.45
N ILE A 351 -15.75 15.46 4.64
CA ILE A 351 -16.17 16.33 3.52
C ILE A 351 -15.05 16.65 2.52
N GLN A 352 -13.80 16.64 2.97
CA GLN A 352 -12.60 16.85 2.17
C GLN A 352 -12.16 15.61 1.38
N VAL A 353 -12.70 14.43 1.68
CA VAL A 353 -12.31 13.17 1.05
C VAL A 353 -13.01 13.02 -0.30
N ASP A 354 -12.21 12.85 -1.36
CA ASP A 354 -12.71 12.50 -2.67
C ASP A 354 -12.96 10.98 -2.73
N PHE A 355 -14.21 10.59 -3.00
CA PHE A 355 -14.60 9.19 -3.16
C PHE A 355 -14.72 8.83 -4.64
N LEU A 356 -13.97 7.82 -5.07
CA LEU A 356 -14.07 7.21 -6.39
C LEU A 356 -15.28 6.29 -6.50
N SER A 357 -15.75 5.67 -5.41
CA SER A 357 -17.00 4.90 -5.40
C SER A 357 -17.91 5.37 -4.26
N ARG A 358 -19.23 5.22 -4.46
CA ARG A 358 -20.26 5.54 -3.48
C ARG A 358 -21.39 4.53 -3.62
N SER A 359 -21.19 3.35 -3.04
CA SER A 359 -22.18 2.28 -2.98
C SER A 359 -22.66 2.08 -1.55
N GLU A 360 -23.90 1.66 -1.40
CA GLU A 360 -24.48 1.19 -0.13
C GLU A 360 -24.61 -0.35 -0.10
N ASN A 361 -24.42 -1.01 -1.24
CA ASN A 361 -24.69 -2.46 -1.40
C ASN A 361 -23.46 -3.25 -1.89
N GLU A 362 -22.38 -2.56 -2.27
CA GLU A 362 -21.13 -3.17 -2.71
C GLU A 362 -19.98 -2.80 -1.78
N ASP A 363 -19.17 -3.79 -1.40
CA ASP A 363 -17.96 -3.56 -0.60
C ASP A 363 -16.74 -3.52 -1.52
N HIS A 364 -15.90 -2.49 -1.32
CA HIS A 364 -14.67 -2.30 -2.09
C HIS A 364 -13.45 -2.55 -1.21
N ARG A 365 -12.54 -3.41 -1.66
CA ARG A 365 -11.37 -3.82 -0.87
C ARG A 365 -10.13 -4.02 -1.73
N ASN A 366 -8.98 -4.26 -1.08
CA ASN A 366 -7.69 -4.44 -1.76
C ASN A 366 -7.38 -3.27 -2.71
N VAL A 367 -7.57 -2.03 -2.22
CA VAL A 367 -7.30 -0.83 -3.00
C VAL A 367 -5.80 -0.74 -3.27
N ARG A 368 -5.42 -0.45 -4.52
CA ARG A 368 -4.04 -0.28 -4.98
C ARG A 368 -3.94 0.98 -5.83
N THR A 369 -2.77 1.60 -5.87
CA THR A 369 -2.48 2.67 -6.82
C THR A 369 -1.04 2.63 -7.32
N ALA A 370 -0.84 3.10 -8.55
CA ALA A 370 0.48 3.38 -9.12
C ALA A 370 0.37 4.51 -10.15
N THR A 371 1.46 5.21 -10.41
CA THR A 371 1.46 6.37 -11.31
C THR A 371 2.01 6.03 -12.69
N LEU A 372 1.27 6.39 -13.74
CA LEU A 372 1.62 6.18 -15.14
C LEU A 372 2.50 7.30 -15.69
N THR A 373 2.26 8.54 -15.25
CA THR A 373 2.93 9.75 -15.72
C THR A 373 3.12 10.74 -14.56
N SER A 374 3.53 11.97 -14.88
CA SER A 374 3.61 13.09 -13.93
C SER A 374 2.25 13.59 -13.44
N ASP A 375 1.16 13.19 -14.08
CA ASP A 375 -0.18 13.73 -13.84
C ASP A 375 -1.30 12.69 -13.88
N LEU A 376 -0.99 11.42 -14.14
CA LEU A 376 -1.95 10.32 -14.27
C LEU A 376 -1.53 9.12 -13.44
N ALA A 377 -2.47 8.54 -12.72
CA ALA A 377 -2.33 7.33 -11.94
C ALA A 377 -3.45 6.35 -12.26
N ILE A 378 -3.20 5.07 -11.98
CA ILE A 378 -4.22 4.02 -11.95
C ILE A 378 -4.58 3.75 -10.49
N VAL A 379 -5.88 3.58 -10.22
CA VAL A 379 -6.40 3.09 -8.95
C VAL A 379 -7.23 1.85 -9.25
N SER A 380 -7.03 0.78 -8.47
CA SER A 380 -7.82 -0.44 -8.59
C SER A 380 -8.39 -0.91 -7.27
N TRP A 381 -9.46 -1.69 -7.32
CA TRP A 381 -10.07 -2.32 -6.16
C TRP A 381 -10.88 -3.55 -6.57
N ASP A 382 -11.09 -4.46 -5.63
CA ASP A 382 -12.06 -5.53 -5.78
C ASP A 382 -13.45 -5.08 -5.36
N THR A 383 -14.46 -5.55 -6.09
CA THR A 383 -15.87 -5.28 -5.77
C THR A 383 -16.56 -6.56 -5.31
N LEU A 384 -17.20 -6.49 -4.15
CA LEU A 384 -18.10 -7.53 -3.63
C LEU A 384 -19.55 -7.08 -3.77
N LYS A 385 -20.36 -7.87 -4.48
CA LYS A 385 -21.81 -7.69 -4.53
C LYS A 385 -22.50 -8.42 -3.40
N ASP A 386 -23.71 -7.95 -3.07
CA ASP A 386 -24.54 -8.49 -1.99
C ASP A 386 -23.78 -8.49 -0.66
N ALA A 387 -23.03 -7.41 -0.41
CA ALA A 387 -22.08 -7.34 0.68
C ALA A 387 -22.78 -7.33 2.04
N LYS A 388 -22.27 -8.13 2.97
CA LYS A 388 -22.72 -8.18 4.37
C LYS A 388 -21.58 -7.72 5.27
N CYS A 389 -21.77 -6.56 5.88
CA CYS A 389 -20.77 -5.90 6.70
C CYS A 389 -21.29 -5.72 8.13
N ALA A 390 -20.44 -6.03 9.11
CA ALA A 390 -20.75 -5.77 10.51
C ALA A 390 -20.55 -4.27 10.84
N PRO A 391 -21.29 -3.74 11.84
CA PRO A 391 -21.03 -2.41 12.39
C PRO A 391 -19.60 -2.27 12.92
N LEU A 392 -19.08 -3.31 13.56
CA LEU A 392 -17.66 -3.40 13.87
C LEU A 392 -16.88 -3.43 12.54
N PRO A 393 -15.83 -2.61 12.36
CA PRO A 393 -15.03 -2.50 11.13
C PRO A 393 -14.16 -3.72 10.84
N LEU A 394 -14.83 -4.85 10.66
CA LEU A 394 -14.32 -6.12 10.18
C LEU A 394 -14.52 -6.24 8.67
N SER A 395 -13.79 -7.18 8.05
CA SER A 395 -13.94 -7.53 6.63
C SER A 395 -15.37 -7.99 6.33
N CYS A 396 -15.95 -7.50 5.23
CA CYS A 396 -17.26 -7.93 4.76
C CYS A 396 -17.22 -9.27 4.01
N THR A 397 -18.37 -9.94 3.93
CA THR A 397 -18.58 -11.07 3.02
C THR A 397 -19.40 -10.63 1.81
N GLY A 398 -19.29 -11.37 0.71
CA GLY A 398 -20.06 -11.11 -0.51
C GLY A 398 -19.53 -11.87 -1.71
N LYS A 399 -20.18 -11.68 -2.85
CA LYS A 399 -19.80 -12.32 -4.11
C LYS A 399 -18.82 -11.44 -4.87
N TYR A 400 -17.64 -11.97 -5.17
CA TYR A 400 -16.67 -11.28 -6.00
C TYR A 400 -17.23 -10.98 -7.39
N ALA A 401 -17.24 -9.70 -7.78
CA ALA A 401 -17.80 -9.22 -9.03
C ALA A 401 -16.74 -8.83 -10.07
N GLY A 402 -15.47 -8.83 -9.70
CA GLY A 402 -14.34 -8.39 -10.53
C GLY A 402 -13.49 -7.35 -9.81
N THR A 403 -12.40 -6.96 -10.47
CA THR A 403 -11.53 -5.87 -10.08
C THR A 403 -11.78 -4.69 -11.00
N SER A 404 -12.12 -3.57 -10.41
CA SER A 404 -12.29 -2.29 -11.10
C SER A 404 -10.95 -1.58 -11.21
N TYR A 405 -10.77 -0.85 -12.30
CA TYR A 405 -9.62 -0.01 -12.59
C TYR A 405 -10.10 1.34 -13.12
N VAL A 406 -9.52 2.41 -12.60
CA VAL A 406 -9.81 3.77 -13.06
C VAL A 406 -8.55 4.60 -13.13
N LEU A 407 -8.51 5.50 -14.10
CA LEU A 407 -7.45 6.50 -14.17
C LEU A 407 -7.83 7.70 -13.31
N VAL A 408 -6.87 8.25 -12.58
CA VAL A 408 -7.05 9.41 -11.71
C VAL A 408 -5.95 10.41 -11.99
N ASN A 409 -6.30 11.68 -12.20
CA ASN A 409 -5.30 12.70 -12.44
C ASN A 409 -4.67 13.23 -11.14
N SER A 410 -3.65 14.08 -11.28
CA SER A 410 -2.98 14.79 -10.17
C SER A 410 -3.87 15.79 -9.40
N GLN A 411 -5.15 15.90 -9.72
CA GLN A 411 -6.16 16.66 -8.95
C GLN A 411 -7.17 15.72 -8.26
N GLY A 412 -6.94 14.40 -8.28
CA GLY A 412 -7.82 13.41 -7.66
C GLY A 412 -9.07 13.10 -8.47
N LYS A 413 -9.15 13.55 -9.74
CA LYS A 413 -10.35 13.38 -10.56
C LYS A 413 -10.22 12.21 -11.51
N LYS A 414 -11.29 11.39 -11.58
CA LYS A 414 -11.41 10.27 -12.52
C LYS A 414 -11.22 10.74 -13.97
N GLN A 415 -10.46 9.98 -14.73
CA GLN A 415 -10.25 10.16 -16.15
C GLN A 415 -10.82 8.92 -16.87
N GLY A 416 -11.66 9.15 -17.88
CA GLY A 416 -12.28 8.05 -18.64
C GLY A 416 -13.30 7.23 -17.84
N GLN A 417 -13.62 6.05 -18.37
CA GLN A 417 -14.55 5.11 -17.75
C GLN A 417 -13.82 4.10 -16.88
N GLU A 418 -14.53 3.58 -15.89
CA GLU A 418 -14.08 2.45 -15.09
C GLU A 418 -14.04 1.18 -15.96
N LEU A 419 -12.93 0.44 -15.89
CA LEU A 419 -12.74 -0.86 -16.50
C LEU A 419 -12.91 -1.94 -15.42
N VAL A 420 -13.78 -2.92 -15.64
CA VAL A 420 -14.00 -4.03 -14.70
C VAL A 420 -13.56 -5.34 -15.33
N GLU A 421 -12.63 -6.04 -14.69
CA GLU A 421 -11.99 -7.25 -15.23
C GLU A 421 -11.97 -8.40 -14.22
N GLN A 422 -11.81 -9.62 -14.71
CA GLN A 422 -11.50 -10.81 -13.88
C GLN A 422 -9.99 -10.98 -13.71
N ILE A 423 -9.30 -9.85 -13.55
CA ILE A 423 -7.86 -9.76 -13.38
C ILE A 423 -7.65 -9.08 -12.04
N PRO A 424 -7.37 -9.83 -10.97
CA PRO A 424 -7.12 -9.23 -9.67
C PRO A 424 -5.74 -8.61 -9.56
N VAL A 425 -5.50 -7.93 -8.44
CA VAL A 425 -4.17 -7.49 -8.02
C VAL A 425 -3.81 -8.26 -6.73
N SER A 426 -2.81 -9.14 -6.81
CA SER A 426 -2.32 -9.93 -5.66
C SER A 426 -1.09 -9.32 -5.02
N GLY A 427 -0.58 -8.21 -5.52
CA GLY A 427 0.73 -7.71 -5.18
C GLY A 427 0.90 -6.26 -5.57
N ASP A 428 2.14 -5.79 -5.57
CA ASP A 428 2.39 -4.39 -5.87
C ASP A 428 2.22 -4.07 -7.34
N MET A 429 1.76 -2.86 -7.60
CA MET A 429 1.73 -2.28 -8.93
C MET A 429 3.06 -1.59 -9.19
N VAL A 430 3.80 -2.10 -10.17
CA VAL A 430 5.11 -1.59 -10.55
C VAL A 430 5.00 -0.76 -11.81
N THR A 431 5.56 0.45 -11.79
CA THR A 431 5.74 1.22 -13.00
C THR A 431 7.00 0.76 -13.72
N MET A 432 6.82 0.25 -14.94
CA MET A 432 7.88 -0.23 -15.83
C MET A 432 8.62 0.96 -16.48
N ALA A 433 9.84 0.70 -16.95
CA ALA A 433 10.66 1.71 -17.64
C ALA A 433 10.02 2.26 -18.93
N ASP A 434 9.11 1.50 -19.54
CA ASP A 434 8.34 1.91 -20.72
C ASP A 434 7.03 2.67 -20.39
N GLY A 435 6.79 2.96 -19.11
CA GLY A 435 5.64 3.72 -18.61
C GLY A 435 4.39 2.88 -18.33
N LYS A 436 4.40 1.57 -18.61
CA LYS A 436 3.29 0.69 -18.21
C LYS A 436 3.28 0.48 -16.71
N VAL A 437 2.11 0.21 -16.16
CA VAL A 437 1.98 -0.32 -14.80
C VAL A 437 1.68 -1.81 -14.90
N CYS A 438 2.45 -2.65 -14.21
CA CYS A 438 2.29 -4.10 -14.20
C CYS A 438 2.14 -4.65 -12.77
N TRP A 439 1.44 -5.75 -12.60
CA TRP A 439 1.24 -6.41 -11.29
C TRP A 439 1.07 -7.93 -11.42
N PRO A 440 1.46 -8.69 -10.39
CA PRO A 440 1.19 -10.11 -10.32
C PRO A 440 -0.22 -10.41 -9.83
N TYR A 441 -0.76 -11.54 -10.29
CA TYR A 441 -2.03 -12.04 -9.79
C TYR A 441 -2.13 -13.56 -9.85
N SER A 442 -2.85 -14.13 -8.88
CA SER A 442 -3.16 -15.56 -8.84
C SER A 442 -4.33 -15.89 -9.78
N PRO A 443 -4.24 -16.95 -10.61
CA PRO A 443 -5.31 -17.36 -11.53
C PRO A 443 -6.47 -18.10 -10.84
N THR A 444 -6.66 -17.91 -9.53
CA THR A 444 -7.65 -18.65 -8.74
C THR A 444 -9.03 -18.01 -8.79
N THR A 445 -10.08 -18.85 -8.86
CA THR A 445 -11.46 -18.39 -8.65
C THR A 445 -11.61 -17.92 -7.21
N TRP A 446 -11.90 -16.64 -7.05
CA TRP A 446 -11.94 -16.02 -5.74
C TRP A 446 -13.35 -16.05 -5.13
N SER A 447 -13.42 -16.32 -3.82
CA SER A 447 -14.68 -16.26 -3.06
C SER A 447 -14.46 -15.53 -1.75
N PHE A 448 -15.40 -14.66 -1.40
CA PHE A 448 -15.48 -13.94 -0.13
C PHE A 448 -16.81 -14.24 0.58
N GLU A 449 -17.47 -15.35 0.26
CA GLU A 449 -18.82 -15.65 0.76
C GLU A 449 -18.85 -16.11 2.23
N GLY A 450 -17.68 -16.42 2.82
CA GLY A 450 -17.58 -16.79 4.22
C GLY A 450 -16.14 -17.08 4.67
N PRO A 451 -15.98 -17.61 5.89
CA PRO A 451 -14.70 -18.15 6.34
C PRO A 451 -14.19 -19.22 5.38
N LYS A 452 -12.86 -19.33 5.25
CA LYS A 452 -12.23 -20.39 4.49
C LYS A 452 -11.45 -21.31 5.43
N GLU A 453 -11.46 -22.61 5.15
CA GLU A 453 -10.56 -23.55 5.80
C GLU A 453 -9.42 -23.92 4.84
N GLY A 454 -8.18 -23.90 5.34
CA GLY A 454 -6.99 -24.34 4.61
C GLY A 454 -6.37 -23.31 3.65
N GLN A 455 -5.34 -23.77 2.93
CA GLN A 455 -4.53 -22.97 2.00
C GLN A 455 -5.09 -23.01 0.58
N THR A 456 -4.82 -21.95 -0.19
CA THR A 456 -5.12 -21.86 -1.63
C THR A 456 -3.83 -21.96 -2.43
N LEU A 457 -3.29 -23.17 -2.50
CA LEU A 457 -2.00 -23.43 -3.13
C LEU A 457 -2.06 -23.35 -4.66
N VAL A 458 -1.15 -22.56 -5.24
CA VAL A 458 -0.94 -22.44 -6.69
C VAL A 458 0.52 -22.73 -7.06
N LYS A 459 0.73 -23.16 -8.31
CA LYS A 459 2.05 -23.40 -8.91
C LYS A 459 2.38 -22.44 -10.05
N THR A 460 1.47 -21.54 -10.38
CA THR A 460 1.64 -20.53 -11.40
C THR A 460 1.11 -19.19 -10.92
N LEU A 461 1.71 -18.13 -11.42
CA LEU A 461 1.18 -16.78 -11.33
C LEU A 461 1.08 -16.18 -12.72
N SER A 462 0.18 -15.22 -12.86
CA SER A 462 0.02 -14.41 -14.05
C SER A 462 0.53 -13.00 -13.80
N ILE A 463 0.90 -12.29 -14.86
CA ILE A 463 1.23 -10.87 -14.81
C ILE A 463 0.23 -10.12 -15.66
N ALA A 464 -0.29 -9.02 -15.17
CA ALA A 464 -1.09 -8.09 -15.96
C ALA A 464 -0.38 -6.75 -16.06
N CYS A 465 -0.58 -6.06 -17.17
CA CYS A 465 -0.04 -4.73 -17.41
C CYS A 465 -1.09 -3.85 -18.07
N THR A 466 -1.07 -2.55 -17.75
CA THR A 466 -1.74 -1.55 -18.58
C THR A 466 -1.16 -1.60 -19.98
N GLU A 467 -2.00 -1.54 -21.00
CA GLU A 467 -1.53 -1.26 -22.35
C GLU A 467 -1.25 0.23 -22.46
N ASN A 468 -0.27 0.61 -23.31
CA ASN A 468 0.06 2.02 -23.53
C ASN A 468 -1.23 2.76 -23.92
N THR A 469 -1.73 3.60 -23.01
CA THR A 469 -2.81 4.53 -23.28
C THR A 469 -2.31 5.46 -24.37
N LYS A 470 -2.66 5.19 -25.63
CA LYS A 470 -2.52 6.19 -26.67
C LYS A 470 -3.42 7.35 -26.24
N ALA A 471 -2.79 8.47 -25.90
CA ALA A 471 -3.48 9.74 -25.72
C ALA A 471 -4.25 10.07 -27.01
#